data_AF-A0A838TZS7-F1
#
_entry.id   AF-A0A838TZS7-F1
#
_cell.length_a   1.000
_cell.length_b   1.000
_cell.length_c   1.000
_cell.angle_alpha   90.00
_cell.angle_beta   90.00
_cell.angle_gamma   90.00
#
_symmetry.space_group_name_H-M   'P 1'
#
loop_
_entity.id
_entity.type
_entity.pdbx_description
1 polymer ?
#
loop_
_entity_poly.entity_id
_entity_poly.type
_entity_poly.pdbx_seq_one_letter_code
_entity_poly.pdbx_strand_id
1 'polypeptide(L)' 'MKKVTVFSTPTCHFCNMAKDYFTEHNIPFESFDVSNDPEKKKEMMDKSGQLGVPVILIDEEVVVGFNRPKLASLLGIQ' A
#
# COMPACT_ATOMS: atom_id res chain seq x y z
N MET A 1 14.23 -10.51 4.59
CA MET A 1 13.83 -9.09 4.66
C MET A 1 12.62 -8.95 3.76
N LYS A 2 11.45 -8.57 4.31
CA LYS A 2 10.25 -8.42 3.49
C LYS A 2 10.35 -7.12 2.69
N LYS A 3 10.22 -7.19 1.37
CA LYS A 3 10.13 -5.97 0.56
C LYS A 3 8.70 -5.44 0.59
N VAL A 4 8.55 -4.26 1.16
CA VAL A 4 7.25 -3.58 1.23
C VAL A 4 7.22 -2.52 0.14
N THR A 5 6.24 -2.60 -0.75
CA THR A 5 6.01 -1.63 -1.81
C THR A 5 4.60 -1.06 -1.64
N VAL A 6 4.49 0.24 -1.39
CA VAL A 6 3.22 0.92 -1.16
C VAL A 6 2.83 1.69 -2.41
N PHE A 7 1.81 1.21 -3.09
CA PHE A 7 1.13 1.94 -4.15
C PHE A 7 0.13 2.93 -3.54
N SER A 8 0.40 4.20 -3.75
CA SER A 8 -0.33 5.32 -3.17
C SER A 8 -0.80 6.28 -4.26
N THR A 9 -1.83 7.07 -3.97
CA THR A 9 -2.22 8.22 -4.78
C THR A 9 -2.12 9.51 -3.97
N PRO A 10 -1.57 10.60 -4.53
CA PRO A 10 -1.44 11.91 -3.88
C PRO A 10 -2.79 12.54 -3.57
N THR A 11 -3.85 12.11 -4.27
CA THR A 11 -5.22 12.60 -4.05
C THR A 11 -5.95 11.89 -2.91
N CYS A 12 -5.35 10.89 -2.27
CA CYS A 12 -6.05 10.09 -1.26
C CYS A 12 -5.45 10.22 0.15
N HIS A 13 -6.29 10.70 1.08
CA HIS A 13 -5.93 10.88 2.49
C HIS A 13 -5.46 9.57 3.17
N PHE A 14 -6.00 8.42 2.75
CA PHE A 14 -5.61 7.11 3.26
C PHE A 14 -4.18 6.71 2.92
N CYS A 15 -3.61 7.25 1.84
CA CYS A 15 -2.22 6.97 1.47
C CYS A 15 -1.23 7.65 2.42
N ASN A 16 -1.55 8.86 2.89
CA ASN A 16 -0.72 9.55 3.87
C ASN A 16 -0.67 8.77 5.18
N MET A 17 -1.84 8.33 5.67
CA MET A 17 -1.93 7.47 6.87
C MET A 17 -1.13 6.17 6.72
N ALA A 18 -1.13 5.55 5.54
CA ALA A 18 -0.32 4.36 5.29
C ALA A 18 1.18 4.67 5.40
N LYS A 19 1.67 5.71 4.71
CA LYS A 19 3.08 6.12 4.75
C LYS A 19 3.52 6.47 6.17
N ASP A 20 2.70 7.20 6.91
CA ASP A 20 2.97 7.54 8.32
C ASP A 20 3.08 6.26 9.17
N TYR A 21 2.17 5.31 8.99
CA TYR A 21 2.21 4.03 9.72
C TYR A 21 3.52 3.26 9.47
N PHE A 22 3.94 3.10 8.21
CA PHE A 22 5.19 2.40 7.92
C PHE A 22 6.43 3.16 8.44
N THR A 23 6.41 4.49 8.36
CA THR A 23 7.49 5.35 8.83
C THR A 23 7.61 5.30 10.36
N GLU A 24 6.48 5.35 11.07
CA GLU A 24 6.41 5.24 12.53
C GLU A 24 6.98 3.91 13.01
N HIS A 25 6.66 2.82 12.30
CA HIS A 25 7.18 1.48 12.59
C HIS A 25 8.60 1.22 12.05
N ASN A 26 9.29 2.22 11.48
CA ASN A 26 10.66 2.11 10.94
C ASN A 26 10.81 0.96 9.93
N ILE A 27 9.75 0.67 9.17
CA ILE A 27 9.77 -0.39 8.18
C ILE A 27 10.32 0.20 6.88
N PRO A 28 11.31 -0.43 6.22
CA PRO A 28 11.73 -0.01 4.88
C PRO A 28 10.62 -0.34 3.87
N PHE A 29 10.00 0.70 3.29
CA PHE A 29 9.00 0.56 2.24
C PHE A 29 9.29 1.48 1.06
N GLU A 30 8.94 1.03 -0.14
CA GLU A 30 9.03 1.81 -1.37
C GLU A 30 7.65 2.35 -1.74
N SER A 31 7.44 3.67 -1.70
CA SER A 31 6.16 4.23 -2.15
C SER A 31 6.16 4.58 -3.62
N PHE A 32 5.21 4.05 -4.38
CA PHE A 32 4.97 4.38 -5.78
C PHE A 32 3.66 5.15 -5.94
N ASP A 33 3.68 6.15 -6.82
CA ASP A 33 2.51 6.97 -7.12
C ASP A 33 1.73 6.38 -8.31
N VAL A 34 0.53 5.87 -8.05
CA VAL A 34 -0.34 5.29 -9.08
C VAL A 34 -1.28 6.32 -9.71
N SER A 35 -1.28 7.58 -9.25
CA SER A 35 -1.96 8.66 -9.97
C SER A 35 -1.19 9.12 -11.18
N ASN A 36 0.15 9.06 -11.11
CA ASN A 36 1.00 9.42 -12.25
C ASN A 36 1.18 8.25 -13.24
N ASP A 37 0.93 7.02 -12.80
CA ASP A 37 1.05 5.80 -13.61
C ASP A 37 -0.31 5.14 -13.89
N PRO A 38 -0.88 5.32 -15.10
CA PRO A 38 -2.17 4.71 -15.46
C PRO A 38 -2.13 3.19 -15.50
N GLU A 39 -0.96 2.58 -15.74
CA GLU A 39 -0.78 1.12 -15.64
C GLU A 39 -0.98 0.63 -14.21
N LYS A 40 -0.36 1.30 -13.22
CA LYS A 40 -0.52 0.95 -11.80
C LYS A 40 -1.94 1.21 -11.30
N LYS A 41 -2.60 2.25 -11.80
CA LYS A 41 -4.03 2.51 -11.52
C LYS A 41 -4.90 1.36 -12.02
N LYS A 42 -4.61 0.86 -13.22
CA LYS A 42 -5.33 -0.27 -13.81
C LYS A 42 -5.01 -1.56 -13.05
N GLU A 43 -3.75 -1.80 -12.71
CA GLU A 43 -3.31 -2.96 -11.92
C GLU A 43 -3.90 -2.96 -10.50
N MET A 44 -4.04 -1.78 -9.89
CA MET A 44 -4.80 -1.62 -8.64
C MET A 44 -6.26 -2.00 -8.83
N MET A 45 -6.94 -1.49 -9.86
CA MET A 45 -8.34 -1.83 -10.12
C MET A 45 -8.51 -3.33 -10.38
N ASP A 46 -7.59 -3.93 -11.14
CA ASP A 46 -7.62 -5.34 -11.56
C ASP A 46 -7.32 -6.28 -10.37
N LYS A 47 -6.31 -5.95 -9.54
CA LYS A 47 -5.95 -6.74 -8.35
C LYS A 47 -6.90 -6.56 -7.17
N SER A 48 -7.45 -5.35 -7.01
CA SER A 48 -8.36 -5.01 -5.91
C SER A 48 -9.78 -5.49 -6.13
N GLY A 49 -10.24 -5.44 -7.38
CA GLY A 49 -11.67 -5.47 -7.68
C GLY A 49 -12.45 -4.28 -7.14
N GLN A 50 -11.82 -3.37 -6.38
CA GLN A 50 -12.41 -2.13 -5.85
C GLN A 50 -11.57 -0.90 -6.22
N LEU A 51 -12.25 0.23 -6.35
CA LEU A 51 -11.70 1.59 -6.51
C LEU A 51 -10.92 2.10 -5.27
N GLY A 52 -10.54 1.21 -4.35
CA GLY A 52 -9.92 1.56 -3.07
C GLY A 52 -8.40 1.59 -3.13
N VAL A 53 -7.83 2.77 -3.03
CA VAL A 53 -6.45 3.02 -2.57
C VAL A 53 -6.40 3.04 -1.05
N PRO A 54 -5.25 2.78 -0.40
CA PRO A 54 -3.92 2.38 -0.90
C PRO A 54 -3.79 0.89 -1.25
N VAL A 55 -2.79 0.51 -2.06
CA VAL A 55 -2.38 -0.88 -2.29
C VAL A 55 -1.00 -1.08 -1.70
N ILE A 56 -0.77 -2.17 -0.98
CA ILE A 56 0.54 -2.53 -0.45
C ILE A 56 0.91 -3.91 -0.96
N LEU A 57 2.06 -3.99 -1.64
CA LEU A 57 2.74 -5.21 -1.97
C LEU A 57 3.70 -5.57 -0.83
N ILE A 58 3.65 -6.79 -0.33
CA ILE A 58 4.59 -7.32 0.66
C ILE A 58 5.12 -8.63 0.10
N ASP A 59 6.32 -8.60 -0.46
CA ASP A 59 6.93 -9.69 -1.24
C ASP A 59 6.02 -10.16 -2.40
N GLU A 60 5.19 -11.19 -2.19
CA GLU A 60 4.24 -11.72 -3.17
C GLU A 60 2.77 -11.43 -2.79
N GLU A 61 2.52 -10.92 -1.58
CA GLU A 61 1.19 -10.59 -1.12
C GLU A 61 0.77 -9.19 -1.59
N VAL A 62 -0.36 -9.14 -2.28
CA VAL A 62 -1.04 -7.89 -2.61
C VAL A 62 -2.13 -7.65 -1.56
N VAL A 63 -1.95 -6.61 -0.77
CA VAL A 63 -2.97 -6.05 0.10
C VAL A 63 -3.60 -4.88 -0.61
N VAL A 64 -4.92 -4.90 -0.77
CA VAL A 64 -5.64 -3.73 -1.25
C VAL A 64 -6.48 -3.09 -0.15
N GLY A 65 -6.52 -1.76 -0.17
CA GLY A 65 -7.11 -0.91 0.82
C GLY A 65 -6.14 -0.60 1.95
N PHE A 66 -6.45 0.46 2.70
CA PHE A 66 -5.80 0.74 3.97
C PHE A 66 -6.30 -0.24 5.03
N ASN A 67 -5.85 -1.48 4.91
CA ASN A 67 -6.29 -2.57 5.75
C ASN A 67 -5.32 -2.72 6.92
N ARG A 68 -5.44 -1.81 7.90
CA ARG A 68 -4.65 -1.80 9.15
C ARG A 68 -4.40 -3.19 9.74
N PRO A 69 -5.41 -4.06 9.96
CA PRO A 69 -5.16 -5.39 10.52
C PRO A 69 -4.33 -6.28 9.60
N LYS A 70 -4.51 -6.19 8.28
CA LYS A 70 -3.76 -7.00 7.32
C LYS A 70 -2.30 -6.55 7.22
N LEU A 71 -2.07 -5.23 7.24
CA LEU A 71 -0.73 -4.65 7.30
C LEU A 71 -0.02 -5.02 8.60
N ALA A 72 -0.70 -4.83 9.75
CA ALA A 72 -0.22 -5.23 11.07
C ALA A 72 0.24 -6.70 11.08
N SER A 73 -0.61 -7.62 10.61
CA SER A 73 -0.24 -9.05 10.51
C SER A 73 0.92 -9.33 9.56
N LEU A 74 0.97 -8.68 8.39
CA LEU A 74 2.00 -8.96 7.39
C LEU A 74 3.37 -8.41 7.75
N LEU A 75 3.36 -7.26 8.43
CA LEU A 75 4.53 -6.54 8.89
C LEU A 75 4.97 -6.99 10.29
N GLY A 76 4.14 -7.77 10.98
CA GLY A 76 4.43 -8.30 12.32
C GLY A 76 4.37 -7.23 13.42
N ILE A 77 3.54 -6.20 13.22
CA ILE A 77 3.34 -5.10 14.17
C ILE A 77 1.98 -5.30 14.84
N GLN A 78 1.98 -5.47 16.16
CA GLN A 78 0.82 -5.76 17.00
C GLN A 78 0.55 -4.61 17.96
#